data_AF-A0A962YY75-F1
#
_entry.id   AF-A0A962YY75-F1
#
_cell.length_a   1.000
_cell.length_b   1.000
_cell.length_c   1.000
_cell.angle_alpha   90.00
_cell.angle_beta   90.00
_cell.angle_gamma   90.00
#
_symmetry.space_group_name_H-M   'P 1'
#
loop_
_entity.id
_entity.type
_entity.pdbx_description
1 polymer ?
#
loop_
_entity_poly.entity_id
_entity_poly.type
_entity_poly.pdbx_seq_one_letter_code
_entity_poly.pdbx_strand_id
1 'polypeptide(L)'
;IIAMLIGAVLSYGMAATQVAYASVVAFLVGETVDWVIFTYTKKPLSDRLLLSSLISSPIDTAIFLYLLDNLNWLEFTSMTIMKLLGVLALWVMWRKRTNNATVHILNTMPRESASVS
;
A
#
# COMPACT_ATOMS: atom_id res chain seq x y z
N ILE A 1 2.61 5.81 13.87
CA ILE A 1 3.52 5.94 15.04
C ILE A 1 3.00 5.14 16.24
N ILE A 2 1.79 5.38 16.76
CA ILE A 2 1.26 4.63 17.92
C ILE A 2 1.08 3.13 17.62
N ALA A 3 0.58 2.77 16.44
CA ALA A 3 0.49 1.37 16.01
C ALA A 3 1.87 0.68 15.91
N MET A 4 2.93 1.41 15.52
CA MET A 4 4.31 0.90 15.51
C MET A 4 4.83 0.66 16.93
N LEU A 5 4.54 1.57 17.86
CA LEU A 5 4.96 1.42 19.27
C LEU A 5 4.29 0.21 19.93
N ILE A 6 3.00 -0.01 19.69
CA ILE A 6 2.28 -1.17 20.24
C ILE A 6 2.80 -2.47 19.64
N GLY A 7 3.05 -2.50 18.32
CA GLY A 7 3.69 -3.65 17.66
C GLY A 7 5.08 -3.96 18.20
N ALA A 8 5.90 -2.93 18.45
CA ALA A 8 7.25 -3.09 19.02
C ALA A 8 7.23 -3.66 20.44
N VAL A 9 6.33 -3.16 21.29
CA VAL A 9 6.19 -3.64 22.68
C VAL A 9 5.68 -5.08 22.73
N LEU A 10 4.70 -5.44 21.90
CA LEU A 10 4.19 -6.81 21.82
C LEU A 10 5.23 -7.80 21.25
N SER A 11 6.02 -7.37 20.26
CA SER A 11 7.08 -8.20 19.69
C SER A 11 8.24 -8.42 20.66
N TYR A 12 8.62 -7.40 21.44
CA TYR A 12 9.65 -7.52 22.49
C TYR A 12 9.28 -8.54 23.58
N GLY A 13 7.97 -8.73 23.84
CA GLY A 13 7.47 -9.66 24.85
C GLY A 13 7.25 -11.10 24.39
N MET A 14 7.15 -11.37 23.07
CA MET A 14 6.65 -12.66 22.57
C MET A 14 7.51 -13.36 21.51
N ALA A 15 8.39 -12.66 20.77
CA ALA A 15 9.25 -13.30 19.77
C ALA A 15 10.53 -12.48 19.51
N ALA A 16 11.68 -13.14 19.69
CA ALA A 16 13.06 -12.76 19.37
C ALA A 16 13.27 -11.33 18.82
N THR A 17 14.06 -10.51 19.54
CA THR A 17 14.56 -9.17 19.16
C THR A 17 14.86 -8.98 17.66
N GLN A 18 15.31 -10.05 17.00
CA GLN A 18 15.51 -10.17 15.56
C GLN A 18 14.29 -9.74 14.71
N VAL A 19 13.08 -10.17 15.07
CA VAL A 19 11.86 -9.91 14.29
C VAL A 19 11.46 -8.45 14.36
N ALA A 20 11.51 -7.86 15.56
CA ALA A 20 11.22 -6.44 15.76
C ALA A 20 12.19 -5.56 14.97
N TYR A 21 13.50 -5.88 15.03
CA TYR A 21 14.52 -5.18 14.26
C TYR A 21 14.29 -5.29 12.75
N ALA A 22 14.04 -6.51 12.26
CA ALA A 22 13.79 -6.76 10.84
C ALA A 22 12.58 -5.99 10.32
N SER A 23 11.47 -5.94 11.08
CA SER A 23 10.28 -5.19 10.70
C SER A 23 10.53 -3.69 10.62
N VAL A 24 11.28 -3.12 11.56
CA VAL A 24 11.58 -1.67 11.56
C VAL A 24 12.44 -1.29 10.35
N VAL A 25 13.45 -2.10 10.04
CA VAL A 25 14.32 -1.85 8.88
C VAL A 25 13.56 -2.03 7.56
N ALA A 26 12.78 -3.10 7.44
CA ALA A 26 11.96 -3.34 6.25
C ALA A 26 10.97 -2.19 5.99
N PHE A 27 10.29 -1.73 7.05
CA PHE A 27 9.35 -0.61 6.97
C PHE A 27 10.05 0.70 6.55
N LEU A 28 11.20 1.02 7.15
CA LEU A 28 11.95 2.23 6.82
C LEU A 28 12.38 2.24 5.34
N VAL A 29 12.82 1.09 4.83
CA VAL A 29 13.21 0.97 3.42
C VAL A 29 11.99 1.04 2.51
N GLY A 30 10.88 0.39 2.86
CA GLY A 30 9.61 0.52 2.15
C GLY A 30 9.15 1.97 2.02
N GLU A 31 9.15 2.72 3.12
CA GLU A 31 8.78 4.15 3.12
C GLU A 31 9.72 4.99 2.24
N THR A 32 11.02 4.67 2.26
CA THR A 32 12.01 5.36 1.41
C THR A 32 11.75 5.09 -0.07
N VAL A 33 11.43 3.84 -0.43
CA VAL A 33 11.08 3.44 -1.79
C VAL A 33 9.79 4.12 -2.24
N ASP A 34 8.76 4.11 -1.38
CA ASP A 34 7.51 4.82 -1.64
C ASP A 34 7.77 6.31 -1.87
N TRP A 35 8.58 6.95 -1.03
CA TRP A 35 8.95 8.36 -1.19
C TRP A 35 9.65 8.65 -2.53
N VAL A 36 10.57 7.78 -2.96
CA VAL A 36 11.23 7.89 -4.26
C VAL A 36 10.21 7.78 -5.40
N ILE A 37 9.34 6.76 -5.36
CA ILE A 37 8.33 6.56 -6.40
C ILE A 37 7.35 7.74 -6.46
N PHE A 38 6.93 8.26 -5.31
CA PHE A 38 6.03 9.41 -5.21
C PHE A 38 6.67 10.71 -5.73
N THR A 39 7.97 10.90 -5.48
CA THR A 39 8.70 12.10 -5.91
C THR A 39 8.87 12.14 -7.44
N TYR A 40 9.12 10.99 -8.07
CA TYR A 40 9.37 10.93 -9.51
C TYR A 40 8.11 10.72 -10.36
N THR A 41 7.04 10.14 -9.81
CA THR A 41 5.83 9.81 -10.60
C THR A 41 4.85 10.99 -10.67
N LYS A 42 4.43 11.40 -11.88
CA LYS A 42 3.45 12.49 -12.13
C LYS A 42 2.00 12.06 -12.46
N LYS A 43 1.56 10.86 -12.06
CA LYS A 43 0.20 10.27 -12.33
C LYS A 43 -0.93 10.78 -11.40
N PRO A 44 -2.22 10.45 -11.57
CA PRO A 44 -3.23 10.75 -10.53
C PRO A 44 -2.94 10.02 -9.19
N LEU A 45 -3.29 10.63 -8.05
CA LEU A 45 -2.94 10.17 -6.68
C LEU A 45 -3.23 8.68 -6.43
N SER A 46 -4.39 8.20 -6.87
CA SER A 46 -4.81 6.80 -6.67
C SER A 46 -3.92 5.79 -7.42
N ASP A 47 -3.49 6.13 -8.63
CA ASP A 47 -2.63 5.24 -9.43
C ASP A 47 -1.17 5.30 -8.98
N ARG A 48 -0.71 6.44 -8.44
CA ARG A 48 0.62 6.54 -7.81
C ARG A 48 0.73 5.67 -6.56
N LEU A 49 -0.26 5.74 -5.69
CA LEU A 49 -0.29 4.96 -4.45
C LEU A 49 -0.31 3.45 -4.75
N LEU A 50 -1.08 3.04 -5.77
CA LEU A 50 -1.09 1.67 -6.25
C LEU A 50 0.30 1.20 -6.69
N LEU A 51 0.95 1.98 -7.56
CA LEU A 51 2.23 1.62 -8.15
C LEU A 51 3.34 1.59 -7.10
N SER A 52 3.32 2.56 -6.17
CA SER A 52 4.28 2.59 -5.06
C SER A 52 4.09 1.37 -4.17
N SER A 53 2.87 1.07 -3.76
CA SER A 53 2.55 -0.08 -2.91
C SER A 53 2.88 -1.42 -3.58
N LEU A 54 2.70 -1.52 -4.91
CA LEU A 54 3.04 -2.72 -5.69
C LEU A 54 4.55 -3.01 -5.69
N ILE A 55 5.38 -1.97 -5.68
CA ILE A 55 6.85 -2.08 -5.75
C ILE A 55 7.46 -2.13 -4.34
N SER A 56 6.96 -1.30 -3.43
CA SER A 56 7.41 -1.22 -2.04
C SER A 56 7.10 -2.51 -1.26
N SER A 57 5.92 -3.12 -1.48
CA SER A 57 5.50 -4.36 -0.80
C SER A 57 6.45 -5.57 -0.99
N PRO A 58 6.89 -5.93 -2.22
CA PRO A 58 7.86 -7.01 -2.40
C PRO A 58 9.25 -6.65 -1.86
N ILE A 59 9.65 -5.37 -1.91
CA ILE A 59 10.95 -4.93 -1.36
C ILE A 59 10.96 -5.02 0.17
N ASP A 60 9.92 -4.53 0.84
CA ASP A 60 9.71 -4.65 2.29
C ASP A 60 9.77 -6.12 2.72
N THR A 61 9.04 -7.00 2.02
CA THR A 61 8.99 -8.44 2.34
C THR A 61 10.35 -9.13 2.11
N ALA A 62 11.07 -8.76 1.04
CA ALA A 62 12.40 -9.30 0.76
C ALA A 62 13.40 -8.92 1.87
N ILE A 63 13.39 -7.67 2.31
CA ILE A 63 14.29 -7.17 3.36
C ILE A 63 13.94 -7.80 4.71
N PHE A 64 12.65 -7.93 5.01
CA PHE A 64 12.19 -8.58 6.24
C PHE A 64 12.67 -10.04 6.32
N LEU A 65 12.48 -10.83 5.27
CA LEU A 65 12.93 -12.23 5.25
C LEU A 65 14.44 -12.39 5.20
N TYR A 66 15.14 -11.46 4.53
CA TYR A 66 16.60 -11.41 4.52
C TYR A 66 17.18 -11.21 5.92
N LEU A 67 16.62 -10.28 6.70
CA LEU A 67 17.08 -10.01 8.07
C LEU A 67 16.68 -11.10 9.09
N LEU A 68 15.70 -11.93 8.75
CA LEU A 68 15.33 -13.11 9.53
C LEU A 68 16.20 -14.33 9.23
N ASP A 69 17.14 -14.25 8.29
CA ASP A 69 17.89 -15.39 7.73
C ASP A 69 16.98 -16.54 7.25
N ASN A 70 15.69 -16.25 7.00
CA ASN A 70 14.66 -17.22 6.61
C ASN A 70 14.14 -16.91 5.21
N LEU A 71 15.05 -16.75 4.26
CA LEU A 71 14.73 -16.52 2.85
C LEU A 71 14.19 -17.79 2.19
N ASN A 72 12.95 -18.13 2.54
CA ASN A 72 12.20 -19.17 1.89
C ASN A 72 11.36 -18.56 0.76
N TRP A 73 11.55 -19.09 -0.45
CA TRP A 73 10.77 -18.70 -1.63
C TRP A 73 9.26 -18.85 -1.42
N LEU A 74 8.82 -19.85 -0.63
CA LEU A 74 7.41 -20.07 -0.33
C LEU A 74 6.84 -18.96 0.55
N GLU A 75 7.57 -18.54 1.58
CA GLU A 75 7.13 -17.46 2.49
C GLU A 75 7.12 -16.12 1.78
N PHE A 76 8.18 -15.83 1.01
CA PHE A 76 8.28 -14.61 0.22
C PHE A 76 7.12 -14.45 -0.76
N THR A 77 6.83 -15.50 -1.54
CA THR A 77 5.76 -15.46 -2.54
C THR A 77 4.39 -15.37 -1.88
N SER A 78 4.15 -16.13 -0.81
CA SER A 78 2.87 -16.11 -0.09
C SER A 78 2.57 -14.74 0.52
N MET A 79 3.55 -14.14 1.20
CA MET A 79 3.41 -12.80 1.79
C MET A 79 3.20 -11.73 0.72
N THR A 80 3.98 -11.79 -0.37
CA THR A 80 3.86 -10.84 -1.47
C THR A 80 2.48 -10.94 -2.11
N ILE A 81 2.02 -12.15 -2.47
CA ILE A 81 0.70 -12.36 -3.08
C ILE A 81 -0.40 -11.77 -2.22
N MET A 82 -0.39 -12.03 -0.91
CA MET A 82 -1.48 -11.58 -0.03
C MET A 82 -1.52 -10.05 0.12
N LYS A 83 -0.35 -9.40 0.18
CA LYS A 83 -0.26 -7.93 0.15
C LYS A 83 -0.72 -7.35 -1.19
N LEU A 84 -0.29 -7.95 -2.30
CA LEU A 84 -0.68 -7.52 -3.65
C LEU A 84 -2.19 -7.65 -3.88
N LEU A 85 -2.81 -8.74 -3.42
CA LEU A 85 -4.25 -8.93 -3.46
C LEU A 85 -4.99 -7.86 -2.64
N GLY A 86 -4.49 -7.53 -1.44
CA GLY A 86 -5.05 -6.47 -0.62
C GLY A 86 -5.01 -5.10 -1.30
N VAL A 87 -3.86 -4.74 -1.88
CA VAL A 87 -3.66 -3.49 -2.63
C VAL A 87 -4.58 -3.41 -3.85
N LEU A 88 -4.71 -4.50 -4.62
CA LEU A 88 -5.63 -4.60 -5.75
C LEU A 88 -7.10 -4.45 -5.32
N ALA A 89 -7.51 -5.14 -4.25
CA ALA A 89 -8.87 -5.05 -3.73
C ALA A 89 -9.23 -3.61 -3.30
N LEU A 90 -8.32 -2.94 -2.59
CA LEU A 90 -8.49 -1.54 -2.18
C LEU A 90 -8.64 -0.61 -3.38
N TRP A 91 -7.84 -0.80 -4.43
CA TRP A 91 -7.96 0.01 -5.63
C TRP A 91 -9.29 -0.21 -6.36
N VAL A 92 -9.75 -1.46 -6.49
CA VAL A 92 -11.06 -1.76 -7.09
C VAL A 92 -12.17 -1.09 -6.28
N MET A 93 -12.12 -1.16 -4.95
CA MET A 93 -13.09 -0.49 -4.07
C MET A 93 -13.06 1.03 -4.22
N TRP A 94 -11.87 1.63 -4.24
CA TRP A 94 -11.71 3.08 -4.43
C TRP A 94 -12.27 3.53 -5.77
N ARG A 95 -11.94 2.83 -6.86
CA ARG A 95 -12.39 3.17 -8.21
C ARG A 95 -13.91 3.08 -8.36
N LYS A 96 -14.53 2.08 -7.72
CA LYS A 96 -16.01 1.96 -7.67
C LYS A 96 -16.66 3.15 -6.97
N ARG A 97 -16.07 3.65 -5.86
CA ARG A 97 -16.58 4.83 -5.16
C ARG A 97 -16.45 6.10 -5.99
N THR A 98 -15.32 6.31 -6.67
CA THR A 98 -15.12 7.48 -7.51
C THR A 98 -16.12 7.52 -8.68
N ASN A 99 -16.35 6.39 -9.36
CA ASN A 99 -17.33 6.34 -10.45
C ASN A 99 -18.76 6.65 -9.98
N ASN A 100 -19.18 6.11 -8.84
CA ASN A 100 -20.53 6.34 -8.30
C ASN A 100 -20.75 7.81 -7.92
N ALA A 101 -19.73 8.47 -7.37
CA ALA A 101 -19.78 9.89 -7.03
C ALA A 101 -19.93 10.77 -8.29
N THR A 102 -19.16 10.49 -9.35
CA THR A 102 -19.25 11.22 -10.62
C THR A 102 -20.63 11.08 -11.25
N VAL A 103 -21.21 9.88 -11.26
CA VAL A 103 -22.56 9.64 -11.82
C VAL A 103 -23.64 10.40 -11.03
N HIS A 104 -23.56 10.41 -9.69
CA HIS A 104 -24.52 11.14 -8.86
C HIS A 104 -24.46 12.66 -9.11
N ILE A 105 -23.26 13.23 -9.25
CA ILE A 105 -23.08 14.65 -9.55
C ILE A 105 -23.68 14.99 -10.94
N LEU A 106 -23.37 14.20 -11.97
CA LEU A 106 -23.92 14.41 -13.32
C LEU A 106 -25.45 14.29 -13.36
N ASN A 107 -26.04 13.41 -12.55
CA ASN A 107 -27.49 13.22 -12.49
C ASN A 107 -28.22 14.28 -11.66
N THR A 108 -27.48 15.09 -10.88
CA THR A 108 -28.02 16.20 -10.07
C THR A 108 -27.75 17.58 -10.67
N MET A 109 -26.99 17.66 -11.78
CA MET A 109 -26.83 18.93 -12.50
C MET A 109 -28.12 19.31 -13.24
N PRO A 110 -28.56 20.58 -13.15
CA PRO A 110 -29.65 21.09 -13.97
C PRO A 110 -29.31 20.91 -15.46
N ARG A 111 -30.14 20.19 -16.20
CA ARG A 111 -30.04 20.04 -17.65
C ARG A 111 -30.51 21.32 -18.35
N GLU A 112 -29.83 22.44 -18.15
CA GLU A 112 -30.30 23.76 -18.64
C GLU A 112 -29.33 24.44 -19.62
N SER A 113 -28.54 23.69 -20.39
CA SER A 113 -27.76 24.29 -21.49
C SER A 113 -27.68 23.48 -22.77
N ALA A 114 -28.43 22.37 -22.89
CA ALA A 114 -28.54 21.63 -24.15
C ALA A 114 -29.62 22.21 -25.10
N SER A 115 -30.20 23.37 -24.79
CA SER A 115 -31.27 24.00 -25.58
C SER A 115 -31.10 25.49 -25.81
N VAL A 116 -29.87 25.99 -25.92
CA VAL A 116 -29.63 27.33 -26.48
C VAL A 116 -28.77 27.20 -27.74
N SER A 117 -29.51 27.18 -28.86
CA SER A 117 -29.17 27.53 -30.24
C SER A 117 -27.98 26.84 -30.91
#